data_AF-A0A7V0UE36-F1
#
_entry.id   AF-A0A7V0UE36-F1
#
_cell.length_a   1.000
_cell.length_b   1.000
_cell.length_c   1.000
_cell.angle_alpha   90.00
_cell.angle_beta   90.00
_cell.angle_gamma   90.00
#
_symmetry.space_group_name_H-M   'P 1'
#
loop_
_entity.id
_entity.type
_entity.pdbx_description
1 polymer ?
#
loop_
_entity_poly.entity_id
_entity_poly.type
_entity_poly.pdbx_seq_one_letter_code
_entity_poly.pdbx_strand_id
1 'polypeptide(L)'
;MKHVTASEARKNWFALLDEAAKGEVIAIQRHDKKLILKLEKKKSAEPNYKSLIDFPDADDADVWAWEWKGPGKLLPKVRPKSRR
;
A
#
# COMPACT_ATOMS: atom_id res chain seq x y z
N MET A 1 13.85 13.66 16.68
CA MET A 1 13.12 14.72 15.93
C MET A 1 13.85 16.03 16.14
N LYS A 2 14.55 16.49 15.10
CA LYS A 2 15.45 17.64 15.13
C LYS A 2 14.73 18.87 14.61
N HIS A 3 14.84 19.98 15.32
CA HIS A 3 14.26 21.27 14.91
C HIS A 3 15.38 22.15 14.35
N VAL A 4 15.16 22.71 13.16
CA VAL A 4 16.14 23.58 12.49
C VAL A 4 15.44 24.79 11.89
N THR A 5 16.11 25.94 11.93
CA THR A 5 15.60 27.12 11.23
C THR A 5 15.77 26.98 9.73
N ALA A 6 14.95 27.66 8.92
CA ALA A 6 15.13 27.63 7.47
C ALA A 6 16.49 28.18 6.99
N SER A 7 17.10 29.10 7.73
CA SER A 7 18.42 29.64 7.42
C SER A 7 19.51 28.58 7.59
N GLU A 8 19.46 27.81 8.69
CA GLU A 8 20.36 26.69 8.93
C GLU A 8 20.10 25.54 7.96
N ALA A 9 18.83 25.26 7.67
CA ALA A 9 18.45 24.23 6.71
C ALA A 9 18.93 24.57 5.31
N ARG A 10 18.93 25.84 4.91
CA ARG A 10 19.46 26.27 3.62
C ARG A 10 20.98 26.09 3.52
N LYS A 11 21.72 26.36 4.60
CA LYS A 11 23.18 26.21 4.64
C LYS A 11 23.61 24.73 4.66
N ASN A 12 22.87 23.90 5.40
CA ASN A 12 23.22 22.50 5.63
C ASN A 12 22.24 21.52 4.97
N TRP A 13 21.63 21.93 3.84
CA TRP A 13 20.50 21.22 3.22
C TRP A 13 20.80 19.75 2.92
N PHE A 14 21.96 19.47 2.31
CA PHE A 14 22.36 18.11 1.96
C PHE A 14 22.65 17.25 3.18
N ALA A 15 23.30 17.80 4.21
CA ALA A 15 23.55 17.07 5.45
C ALA A 15 22.24 16.70 6.18
N LEU A 16 21.23 17.59 6.15
CA LEU A 16 19.91 17.29 6.69
C LEU A 16 19.19 16.21 5.87
N LEU A 17 19.36 16.19 4.54
CA LEU A 17 18.80 15.10 3.72
C LEU A 17 19.45 13.75 4.04
N ASP A 18 20.76 13.72 4.27
CA ASP A 18 21.48 12.51 4.67
C ASP A 18 21.04 12.03 6.07
N GLU A 19 20.85 12.95 7.01
CA GLU A 19 20.28 12.65 8.33
C GLU A 19 18.85 12.11 8.22
N ALA A 20 18.02 12.73 7.36
CA ALA A 20 16.66 12.26 7.10
C ALA A 20 16.63 10.88 6.44
N ALA A 21 17.57 10.61 5.52
CA ALA A 21 17.73 9.32 4.86
C ALA A 21 18.18 8.21 5.83
N LYS A 22 18.91 8.56 6.88
CA LYS A 22 19.23 7.65 8.01
C LYS A 22 18.05 7.37 8.92
N GLY A 23 16.91 8.04 8.71
CA GLY A 23 15.68 7.85 9.47
C GLY A 23 15.42 8.91 10.54
N GLU A 24 16.23 9.97 10.62
CA GLU A 24 15.95 11.09 11.52
C GLU A 24 14.79 11.94 10.99
N VAL A 25 13.91 12.40 11.87
CA VAL A 25 12.79 13.29 11.48
C VAL A 25 13.23 14.72 11.70
N ILE A 26 13.27 15.52 10.64
CA ILE A 26 13.77 16.90 10.66
C ILE A 26 12.60 17.85 10.43
N ALA A 27 12.33 18.71 11.40
CA ALA A 27 11.34 19.77 11.32
C ALA A 27 12.05 21.11 11.06
N ILE A 28 11.83 21.65 9.86
CA ILE A 28 12.32 22.96 9.48
C ILE A 28 11.22 23.99 9.77
N GLN A 29 11.54 24.99 10.58
CA GLN A 29 10.62 26.06 10.92
C GLN A 29 11.09 27.39 10.30
N ARG A 30 10.15 28.09 9.66
CA ARG A 30 10.35 29.44 9.14
C ARG A 30 9.12 30.27 9.46
N HIS A 31 9.26 31.18 10.42
CA HIS A 31 8.11 31.94 10.97
C HIS A 31 7.00 30.95 11.38
N ASP A 32 5.78 31.14 10.87
CA ASP A 32 4.61 30.30 11.14
C ASP A 32 4.51 29.05 10.26
N LYS A 33 5.48 28.83 9.36
CA LYS A 33 5.48 27.67 8.46
C LYS A 33 6.42 26.60 8.98
N LYS A 34 5.91 25.37 9.08
CA LYS A 34 6.65 24.18 9.48
C LYS A 34 6.68 23.19 8.32
N LEU A 35 7.89 22.77 7.95
CA LEU A 35 8.14 21.76 6.93
C LEU A 35 8.78 20.54 7.59
N ILE A 36 8.19 19.36 7.42
CA ILE A 36 8.67 18.12 8.04
C ILE A 36 9.32 17.26 6.95
N LEU A 37 10.63 17.10 7.04
CA LEU A 37 11.40 16.13 6.28
C LEU A 37 11.40 14.81 7.05
N LYS A 38 10.86 13.78 6.42
CA LYS A 38 10.92 12.39 6.89
C LYS A 38 11.16 11.50 5.69
N LEU A 39 12.01 10.48 5.85
CA LEU A 39 12.09 9.43 4.86
C LEU A 39 10.72 8.75 4.76
N GLU A 40 10.09 8.85 3.59
CA GLU A 40 8.87 8.13 3.34
C GLU A 40 9.23 6.66 3.16
N LYS A 41 9.05 5.85 4.21
CA LYS A 41 9.07 4.40 4.06
C LYS A 41 8.01 4.06 3.03
N LYS A 42 8.42 3.44 1.91
CA LYS A 42 7.51 2.89 0.89
C LYS A 42 6.37 2.18 1.62
N LYS A 43 5.20 2.80 1.72
CA LYS A 43 3.99 2.04 2.03
C LYS A 43 3.87 1.06 0.88
N SER A 44 3.81 -0.24 1.18
CA SER A 44 3.47 -1.23 0.18
C SER A 44 2.20 -0.72 -0.51
N ALA A 45 2.35 -0.32 -1.76
CA ALA A 45 1.29 0.23 -2.59
C ALA A 45 0.40 -0.91 -3.08
N GLU A 46 0.00 -1.81 -2.19
CA GLU A 46 -1.05 -2.76 -2.47
C GLU A 46 -2.36 -2.05 -2.13
N PRO A 47 -3.12 -1.60 -3.14
CA PRO A 47 -4.39 -0.96 -2.90
C PRO A 47 -5.32 -2.04 -2.34
N ASN A 48 -5.88 -1.78 -1.16
CA ASN A 48 -6.81 -2.71 -0.54
C ASN A 48 -8.18 -2.58 -1.21
N TYR A 49 -8.43 -3.43 -2.20
CA TYR A 49 -9.71 -3.48 -2.93
C TYR A 49 -10.80 -4.28 -2.19
N LYS A 50 -10.51 -4.88 -1.02
CA LYS A 50 -11.48 -5.72 -0.28
C LYS A 50 -12.78 -4.99 0.08
N SER A 51 -12.77 -3.66 0.18
CA SER A 51 -13.94 -2.86 0.51
C SER A 51 -14.66 -2.28 -0.72
N LEU A 52 -14.10 -2.43 -1.93
CA LEU A 52 -14.67 -1.88 -3.15
C LEU A 52 -15.60 -2.85 -3.86
N ILE A 53 -15.48 -4.15 -3.57
CA ILE A 53 -16.34 -5.20 -4.09
C ILE A 53 -16.98 -5.88 -2.89
N ASP A 54 -18.18 -5.43 -2.53
CA ASP A 54 -19.02 -6.13 -1.56
C ASP A 54 -19.61 -7.35 -2.28
N PHE A 55 -18.95 -8.48 -2.13
CA PHE A 55 -19.29 -9.71 -2.83
C PHE A 55 -19.64 -10.79 -1.81
N PRO A 56 -20.90 -10.85 -1.33
CA PRO A 56 -21.32 -11.78 -0.28
C PRO A 56 -21.14 -13.25 -0.67
N ASP A 57 -21.09 -13.56 -1.97
CA ASP A 57 -20.91 -14.92 -2.50
C ASP A 57 -19.44 -15.21 -2.89
N ALA A 58 -18.46 -14.47 -2.34
CA ALA A 58 -17.04 -14.64 -2.69
C ALA A 58 -16.53 -16.05 -2.38
N ASP A 59 -17.04 -16.66 -1.31
CA ASP A 59 -16.74 -18.04 -0.95
C ASP A 59 -17.26 -19.06 -1.97
N ASP A 60 -18.18 -18.64 -2.85
CA ASP A 60 -18.77 -19.46 -3.92
C ASP A 60 -18.16 -19.19 -5.30
N ALA A 61 -17.08 -18.39 -5.38
CA ALA A 61 -16.39 -18.08 -6.64
C ALA A 61 -15.91 -19.34 -7.39
N ASP A 62 -15.62 -20.42 -6.67
CA ASP A 62 -15.23 -21.71 -7.26
C ASP A 62 -16.35 -22.39 -8.07
N VAL A 63 -17.62 -22.00 -7.86
CA VAL A 63 -18.79 -22.53 -8.58
C VAL A 63 -18.97 -21.85 -9.94
N TRP A 64 -18.31 -20.71 -10.15
CA TRP A 64 -18.39 -19.94 -11.40
C TRP A 64 -17.33 -20.34 -12.43
N ALA A 65 -16.46 -21.27 -12.07
CA ALA A 65 -15.51 -21.85 -13.00
C ALA A 65 -16.21 -22.83 -13.96
N TRP A 66 -15.74 -22.86 -15.21
CA TRP A 66 -16.09 -23.91 -16.16
C TRP A 66 -14.92 -24.89 -16.28
N GLU A 67 -15.22 -26.19 -16.20
CA GLU A 67 -14.25 -27.23 -16.50
C GLU A 67 -14.31 -27.58 -17.99
N TRP A 68 -13.16 -27.54 -18.65
CA TRP A 68 -13.06 -27.92 -20.04
C TRP A 68 -12.91 -29.45 -20.17
N LYS A 69 -13.90 -30.10 -20.83
CA LYS A 69 -13.90 -31.55 -21.10
C LYS A 69 -13.71 -31.89 -22.59
N GLY A 70 -13.41 -30.88 -23.41
CA GLY A 70 -13.17 -31.02 -24.85
C GLY A 70 -13.86 -29.94 -25.69
N PRO A 71 -13.66 -29.95 -27.02
CA PRO A 71 -14.24 -28.96 -27.92
C PRO A 71 -15.78 -28.97 -27.84
N GLY A 72 -16.37 -27.80 -27.56
CA GLY A 72 -17.81 -27.64 -27.38
C GLY A 72 -18.38 -28.15 -26.05
N LYS A 73 -17.55 -28.63 -25.12
CA LYS A 73 -17.98 -29.20 -23.82
C LYS A 73 -17.33 -28.46 -22.67
N LEU A 74 -17.87 -27.28 -22.39
CA LEU A 74 -17.64 -26.54 -21.14
C LEU A 74 -18.75 -26.92 -20.17
N LEU A 75 -18.39 -27.47 -19.01
CA LEU A 75 -19.35 -27.81 -17.97
C LEU A 75 -19.12 -26.91 -16.76
N PRO A 76 -20.18 -26.39 -16.11
CA PRO A 76 -20.02 -25.66 -14.86
C PRO A 76 -19.42 -26.57 -13.79
N LYS A 77 -18.46 -26.05 -13.04
CA LYS A 77 -17.77 -26.79 -11.99
C LYS A 77 -18.74 -26.98 -10.81
N VAL A 78 -19.21 -28.21 -10.63
CA VAL A 78 -20.15 -28.55 -9.55
C VAL A 78 -19.35 -28.81 -8.27
N ARG A 79 -19.83 -28.31 -7.12
CA ARG A 79 -19.19 -28.56 -5.82
C ARG A 79 -19.06 -30.08 -5.59
N PRO A 80 -17.90 -30.59 -5.15
CA PRO A 80 -17.87 -31.93 -4.58
C PRO A 80 -18.76 -31.93 -3.34
N LYS A 81 -19.77 -32.81 -3.28
CA LYS A 81 -20.54 -33.04 -2.06
C LYS A 81 -19.56 -33.45 -0.97
N SER A 82 -19.39 -32.63 0.07
CA SER A 82 -18.63 -33.04 1.23
C SER A 82 -19.27 -34.31 1.80
N ARG A 83 -18.50 -35.40 1.85
CA ARG A 83 -18.89 -36.57 2.64
C ARG A 83 -18.80 -36.13 4.10
N ARG A 84 -19.96 -36.07 4.77
CA ARG A 84 -20.04 -36.10 6.23
C ARG A 84 -19.55 -37.44 6.75
#